data_AF-A0A948VXD4-F1
#
_entry.id   AF-A0A948VXD4-F1
#
_cell.length_a   1.000
_cell.length_b   1.000
_cell.length_c   1.000
_cell.angle_alpha   90.00
_cell.angle_beta   90.00
_cell.angle_gamma   90.00
#
_symmetry.space_group_name_H-M   'P 1'
#
loop_
_entity.id
_entity.type
_entity.pdbx_description
1 polymer ?
#
loop_
_entity_poly.entity_id
_entity_poly.type
_entity_poly.pdbx_seq_one_letter_code
_entity_poly.pdbx_strand_id
1 'polypeptide(L)'
;MNNTSKTDWEALAAMTDEEIDYSEIAPLSATFFERARVWQPQPKVTLTMQVDADIVEWFQTASDNWEAQVQAALRFYVESHKAYQGT
;
A
#
# COMPACT_ATOMS: atom_id res chain seq x y z
N MET A 1 -18.55 18.46 16.10
CA MET A 1 -17.57 18.24 17.18
C MET A 1 -16.31 18.99 16.79
N ASN A 2 -15.96 20.08 17.50
CA ASN A 2 -14.74 20.84 17.23
C ASN A 2 -13.55 20.15 17.92
N ASN A 3 -12.84 19.30 17.19
CA ASN A 3 -11.54 18.79 17.65
C ASN A 3 -10.50 19.88 17.47
N THR A 4 -10.37 20.76 18.48
CA THR A 4 -9.29 21.74 18.51
C THR A 4 -8.03 20.98 18.88
N SER A 5 -7.06 20.94 17.96
CA SER A 5 -5.75 20.34 18.24
C SER A 5 -5.12 21.01 19.45
N LYS A 6 -4.45 20.23 20.31
CA LYS A 6 -3.66 20.74 21.45
C LYS A 6 -2.30 21.31 21.00
N THR A 7 -2.06 21.34 19.70
CA THR A 7 -0.83 21.87 19.09
C THR A 7 -0.80 23.39 19.17
N ASP A 8 0.34 23.92 19.61
CA ASP A 8 0.65 25.34 19.49
C ASP A 8 1.07 25.64 18.04
N TRP A 9 0.11 26.12 17.25
CA TRP A 9 0.32 26.41 15.84
C TRP A 9 1.11 27.69 15.58
N GLU A 10 1.05 28.66 16.49
CA GLU A 10 1.79 29.92 16.37
C GLU A 10 3.28 29.68 16.59
N ALA A 11 3.63 28.84 17.57
CA ALA A 11 5.00 28.42 17.81
C ALA A 11 5.59 27.65 16.61
N LEU A 12 4.85 26.70 16.04
CA LEU A 12 5.30 25.94 14.86
C LEU A 12 5.47 26.84 13.62
N ALA A 13 4.61 27.83 13.44
CA ALA A 13 4.70 28.75 12.30
C ALA A 13 5.91 29.72 12.41
N ALA A 14 6.38 29.97 13.62
CA ALA A 14 7.54 30.85 13.89
C ALA A 14 8.88 30.10 13.94
N MET A 15 8.86 28.77 14.07
CA MET A 15 10.05 27.92 14.15
C MET A 15 10.81 27.91 12.81
N THR A 16 12.14 28.02 12.86
CA THR A 16 12.99 27.93 11.66
C THR A 16 13.38 26.48 11.35
N ASP A 17 13.80 26.21 10.11
CA ASP A 17 14.18 24.87 9.67
C ASP A 17 15.33 24.27 10.51
N GLU A 18 16.26 25.11 10.99
CA GLU A 18 17.39 24.69 11.84
C GLU A 18 16.97 24.26 13.25
N GLU A 19 15.82 24.72 13.73
CA GLU A 19 15.28 24.37 15.04
C GLU A 19 14.52 23.02 15.03
N ILE A 20 14.26 22.46 13.83
CA ILE A 20 13.59 21.17 13.68
C ILE A 20 14.55 20.03 14.03
N ASP A 21 14.17 19.23 15.02
CA ASP A 21 14.94 18.07 15.46
C ASP A 21 14.70 16.85 14.56
N TYR A 22 15.72 16.47 13.79
CA TYR A 22 15.73 15.28 12.92
C TYR A 22 16.45 14.07 13.54
N SER A 23 16.79 14.10 14.84
CA SER A 23 17.54 13.02 15.51
C SER A 23 16.89 11.64 15.36
N GLU A 24 15.56 11.59 15.33
CA GLU A 24 14.76 10.36 15.17
C GLU A 24 14.69 9.86 13.71
N ILE A 25 15.05 10.71 12.73
CA ILE A 25 14.91 10.42 11.29
C ILE A 25 16.22 10.79 10.59
N ALA A 26 17.25 9.98 10.84
CA ALA A 26 18.55 10.15 10.21
C ALA A 26 18.44 10.15 8.66
N PRO A 27 19.26 10.95 7.97
CA PRO A 27 19.23 11.02 6.51
C PRO A 27 19.61 9.67 5.89
N LEU A 28 18.87 9.29 4.85
CA LEU A 28 19.12 8.07 4.10
C LEU A 28 20.37 8.22 3.22
N SER A 29 21.20 7.18 3.14
CA SER A 29 22.44 7.18 2.36
C SER A 29 22.18 7.11 0.85
N ALA A 30 23.14 7.58 0.03
CA ALA A 30 23.07 7.40 -1.42
C ALA A 30 22.94 5.90 -1.83
N THR A 31 23.64 5.02 -1.10
CA THR A 31 23.59 3.56 -1.31
C THR A 31 22.20 2.95 -1.04
N PHE A 32 21.39 3.57 -0.18
CA PHE A 32 20.00 3.18 0.00
C PHE A 32 19.21 3.44 -1.29
N PHE A 33 19.35 4.64 -1.87
CA PHE A 33 18.63 5.03 -3.08
C PHE A 33 19.11 4.27 -4.33
N GLU A 34 20.38 3.88 -4.41
CA GLU A 34 20.91 3.03 -5.49
C GLU A 34 20.19 1.67 -5.59
N ARG A 35 19.77 1.12 -4.45
CA ARG A 35 19.07 -0.18 -4.37
C ARG A 35 17.56 -0.04 -4.27
N ALA A 36 17.07 1.16 -3.98
CA ALA A 36 15.66 1.41 -3.86
C ALA A 36 14.95 1.12 -5.19
N ARG A 37 13.88 0.33 -5.11
CA ARG A 37 12.95 0.13 -6.23
C ARG A 37 11.75 1.04 -5.98
N VAL A 38 11.49 1.94 -6.92
CA VAL A 38 10.24 2.70 -6.91
C VAL A 38 9.11 1.71 -7.17
N TRP A 39 8.30 1.45 -6.15
CA TRP A 39 7.06 0.71 -6.35
C TRP A 39 6.06 1.64 -7.03
N GLN A 40 5.76 1.35 -8.29
CA GLN A 40 4.68 2.00 -9.00
C GLN A 40 3.41 1.17 -8.79
N PRO A 41 2.36 1.70 -8.15
CA PRO A 41 1.09 1.01 -8.08
C PRO A 41 0.62 0.76 -9.51
N GLN A 42 0.45 -0.52 -9.85
CA GLN A 42 -0.12 -0.92 -11.13
C GLN A 42 -1.54 -0.35 -11.24
N PRO A 43 -1.94 0.20 -12.39
CA PRO A 43 -3.30 0.68 -12.57
C PRO A 43 -4.28 -0.45 -12.32
N LYS A 44 -5.25 -0.22 -11.43
CA LYS A 44 -6.33 -1.16 -11.18
C LYS A 44 -7.36 -1.01 -12.30
N VAL A 45 -7.80 -2.14 -12.84
CA VAL A 45 -8.87 -2.19 -13.84
C VAL A 45 -10.08 -2.85 -13.20
N THR A 46 -11.25 -2.21 -13.32
CA THR A 46 -12.52 -2.80 -12.91
C THR A 46 -12.96 -3.83 -13.95
N LEU A 47 -13.10 -5.08 -13.53
CA LEU A 47 -13.63 -6.16 -14.35
C LEU A 47 -15.01 -6.55 -13.81
N THR A 48 -16.00 -6.65 -14.69
CA THR A 48 -17.29 -7.27 -14.38
C THR A 48 -17.31 -8.66 -14.98
N MET A 49 -17.37 -9.69 -14.14
CA MET A 49 -17.44 -11.09 -14.57
C MET A 49 -18.42 -11.87 -13.69
N GLN A 50 -18.96 -12.96 -14.23
CA GLN A 50 -19.73 -13.93 -13.45
C GLN A 50 -18.79 -14.90 -12.78
N VAL A 51 -19.05 -15.20 -11.51
CA VAL A 51 -18.33 -16.16 -10.68
C VAL A 51 -19.37 -17.01 -9.97
N ASP A 52 -19.07 -18.28 -9.75
CA ASP A 52 -19.96 -19.17 -9.01
C ASP A 52 -20.16 -18.66 -7.57
N ALA A 53 -21.39 -18.80 -7.07
CA ALA A 53 -21.81 -18.22 -5.81
C ALA A 53 -21.04 -18.80 -4.61
N ASP A 54 -20.73 -20.10 -4.64
CA ASP A 54 -19.99 -20.80 -3.60
C ASP A 54 -18.55 -20.29 -3.44
N ILE A 55 -17.90 -19.93 -4.54
CA ILE A 55 -16.56 -19.31 -4.51
C ILE A 55 -16.62 -17.96 -3.80
N VAL A 56 -17.63 -17.14 -4.12
CA VAL A 56 -17.80 -15.82 -3.50
C VAL A 56 -18.11 -15.96 -2.01
N GLU A 57 -19.01 -16.87 -1.64
CA GLU A 57 -19.35 -17.15 -0.24
C GLU A 57 -18.13 -17.62 0.58
N TRP A 58 -17.27 -18.45 -0.01
CA TRP A 58 -16.05 -18.91 0.64
C TRP A 58 -15.11 -17.73 0.97
N PHE A 59 -14.86 -16.83 0.02
CA PHE A 59 -14.01 -15.66 0.23
C PHE A 59 -14.60 -14.68 1.26
N GLN A 60 -15.92 -14.47 1.22
CA GLN A 60 -16.61 -13.61 2.19
C GLN A 60 -16.53 -14.17 3.62
N THR A 61 -16.60 -15.49 3.77
CA THR A 61 -16.48 -16.15 5.08
C THR A 61 -15.05 -16.08 5.62
N ALA A 62 -14.05 -16.08 4.72
CA ALA A 62 -12.64 -16.11 5.11
C ALA A 62 -12.11 -14.77 5.65
N SER A 63 -12.59 -13.62 5.15
CA SER A 63 -12.22 -12.30 5.70
C SER A 63 -13.15 -11.17 5.28
N ASP A 64 -13.21 -10.12 6.09
CA ASP A 64 -13.89 -8.85 5.76
C ASP A 64 -13.29 -8.17 4.51
N ASN A 65 -12.03 -8.47 4.14
CA ASN A 65 -11.35 -7.93 2.95
C ASN A 65 -11.28 -8.96 1.81
N TRP A 66 -12.42 -9.60 1.53
CA TRP A 66 -12.54 -10.68 0.55
C TRP A 66 -12.10 -10.29 -0.87
N GLU A 67 -12.32 -9.04 -1.29
CA GLU A 67 -11.86 -8.54 -2.60
C GLU A 67 -10.33 -8.59 -2.75
N ALA A 68 -9.60 -8.26 -1.68
CA ALA A 68 -8.13 -8.33 -1.68
C ALA A 68 -7.64 -9.79 -1.72
N GLN A 69 -8.35 -10.71 -1.09
CA GLN A 69 -8.07 -12.14 -1.16
C GLN A 69 -8.29 -12.69 -2.57
N VAL A 70 -9.39 -12.29 -3.24
CA VAL A 70 -9.63 -12.63 -4.66
C VAL A 70 -8.51 -12.07 -5.53
N GLN A 71 -8.11 -10.82 -5.33
CA GLN A 71 -6.99 -10.22 -6.07
C GLN A 71 -5.69 -11.01 -5.88
N ALA A 72 -5.38 -11.43 -4.65
CA ALA A 72 -4.18 -12.22 -4.35
C ALA A 72 -4.22 -13.59 -5.03
N ALA A 73 -5.37 -14.28 -5.00
CA ALA A 73 -5.56 -15.56 -5.67
C ALA A 73 -5.37 -15.44 -7.20
N LEU A 74 -5.96 -14.41 -7.82
CA LEU A 74 -5.77 -14.14 -9.25
C LEU A 74 -4.31 -13.84 -9.59
N ARG A 75 -3.61 -13.06 -8.76
CA ARG A 75 -2.17 -12.77 -8.94
C ARG A 75 -1.35 -14.06 -8.92
N PHE A 76 -1.58 -14.89 -7.90
CA PHE A 76 -0.88 -16.16 -7.74
C PHE A 76 -1.11 -17.12 -8.91
N TYR A 77 -2.35 -17.21 -9.40
CA TYR A 77 -2.68 -17.99 -10.58
C TYR A 77 -1.91 -17.47 -11.81
N VAL A 78 -1.91 -16.16 -12.05
CA VAL A 78 -1.19 -15.58 -13.19
C VAL A 78 0.32 -15.83 -13.10
N GLU A 79 0.92 -15.64 -11.93
CA GLU A 79 2.37 -15.82 -11.74
C GLU A 79 2.80 -17.28 -11.91
N SER A 80 2.04 -18.23 -11.36
CA SER A 80 2.31 -19.67 -11.51
C SER A 80 2.24 -20.12 -12.97
N HIS A 81 1.34 -19.54 -13.76
CA HIS A 81 1.17 -19.92 -15.18
C HIS A 81 2.08 -19.15 -16.13
N LYS A 82 2.47 -17.90 -15.79
CA LYS A 82 3.50 -17.16 -16.54
C LYS A 82 4.88 -17.81 -16.42
N ALA A 83 5.20 -18.37 -15.26
CA ALA A 83 6.44 -19.13 -15.07
C ALA A 83 6.52 -20.38 -15.97
N TYR A 84 5.38 -20.90 -16.43
CA TYR A 84 5.31 -22.08 -17.30
C TYR A 84 5.46 -21.76 -18.81
N GLN A 85 5.23 -20.51 -19.22
CA GLN A 85 5.33 -20.08 -20.63
C GLN A 85 6.69 -19.45 -20.99
N GLY A 86 7.67 -19.53 -20.08
CA GLY A 86 9.01 -18.97 -20.24
C GLY A 86 10.12 -20.00 -20.42
N THR A 87 9.91 -21.03 -21.24
CA THR A 87 10.94 -21.93 -21.79
C THR A 87 10.98 -21.86 -23.30
#